data_AF-A0A938W6B1-F1
#
_entry.id   AF-A0A938W6B1-F1
#
_cell.length_a   1.000
_cell.length_b   1.000
_cell.length_c   1.000
_cell.angle_alpha   90.00
_cell.angle_beta   90.00
_cell.angle_gamma   90.00
#
_symmetry.space_group_name_H-M   'P 1'
#
loop_
_entity.id
_entity.type
_entity.pdbx_description
1 polymer ?
#
loop_
_entity_poly.entity_id
_entity_poly.type
_entity_poly.pdbx_seq_one_letter_code
_entity_poly.pdbx_strand_id
1 'polypeptide(L)'
;MFTLSRNRLFRCVLLCGLLLSMCLVSAPGVSANERVPSGGMPLYAQLPCPDCVQHNDEWAVIPFYRPPTCVPLDFNLLNYFDPGAFACTPPTTTGFEIWGQGPVPKVWQLRGLGAVPVYFVNWPELQAAMADGEVKIGELESLPSLLRGTAASYKQTARNEGALSIVVLQMIARGVLEDGRSFDVESVAHGPDLRQETRIIFR
;
A
#
# COMPACT_ATOMS: atom_id res chain seq x y z
N MET A 1 -19.71 4.07 -79.66
CA MET A 1 -20.35 5.22 -78.97
C MET A 1 -21.15 4.64 -77.81
N PHE A 2 -20.55 4.50 -76.62
CA PHE A 2 -21.18 3.89 -75.44
C PHE A 2 -21.53 5.00 -74.43
N THR A 3 -22.81 5.27 -74.27
CA THR A 3 -23.36 6.23 -73.29
C THR A 3 -23.49 5.54 -71.93
N LEU A 4 -22.47 5.69 -71.08
CA LEU A 4 -22.56 5.31 -69.67
C LEU A 4 -23.50 6.27 -68.94
N SER A 5 -24.62 5.73 -68.46
CA SER A 5 -25.65 6.45 -67.70
C SER A 5 -25.09 7.04 -66.40
N ARG A 6 -25.14 8.37 -66.32
CA ARG A 6 -24.71 9.24 -65.19
C ARG A 6 -25.33 8.84 -63.83
N ASN A 7 -26.39 8.04 -63.83
CA ASN A 7 -27.10 7.60 -62.63
C ASN A 7 -26.50 6.36 -61.95
N ARG A 8 -25.62 5.59 -62.60
CA ARG A 8 -24.95 4.44 -61.96
C ARG A 8 -23.69 4.84 -61.19
N LEU A 9 -22.99 5.90 -61.62
CA LEU A 9 -21.80 6.42 -60.93
C LEU A 9 -22.15 7.02 -59.56
N PHE A 10 -23.27 7.73 -59.45
CA PHE A 10 -23.72 8.35 -58.20
C PHE A 10 -24.11 7.34 -57.12
N ARG A 11 -24.60 6.15 -57.50
CA ARG A 11 -24.98 5.10 -56.54
C ARG A 11 -23.77 4.34 -55.97
N CYS A 12 -22.70 4.16 -56.73
CA CYS A 12 -21.47 3.54 -56.21
C CYS A 12 -20.68 4.47 -55.27
N VAL A 13 -20.63 5.77 -55.57
CA VAL A 13 -19.90 6.75 -54.74
C VAL A 13 -20.57 6.93 -53.37
N LEU A 14 -21.91 6.90 -53.30
CA LEU A 14 -22.64 7.03 -52.03
C LEU A 14 -22.51 5.78 -51.12
N LEU A 15 -22.46 4.58 -51.70
CA LEU A 15 -22.32 3.32 -50.95
C LEU A 15 -20.89 3.11 -50.42
N CYS A 16 -19.86 3.59 -51.14
CA CYS A 16 -18.48 3.56 -50.63
C CYS A 16 -18.24 4.62 -49.54
N GLY A 17 -18.92 5.78 -49.59
CA GLY A 17 -18.78 6.83 -48.56
C GLY A 17 -19.36 6.44 -47.20
N LEU A 18 -20.44 5.66 -47.17
CA LEU A 18 -21.08 5.20 -45.92
C LEU A 18 -20.34 4.04 -45.23
N LEU A 19 -19.59 3.22 -45.98
CA LEU A 19 -18.76 2.16 -45.38
C LEU A 19 -17.42 2.68 -44.85
N LEU A 20 -16.91 3.80 -45.36
CA LEU A 20 -15.68 4.41 -44.86
C LEU A 20 -15.87 5.21 -43.56
N SER A 21 -17.09 5.65 -43.25
CA SER A 21 -17.40 6.41 -42.03
C SER A 21 -17.68 5.54 -40.81
N MET A 22 -17.70 4.21 -40.97
CA MET A 22 -17.97 3.25 -39.88
C MET A 22 -16.70 2.61 -39.30
N CYS A 23 -15.53 3.05 -39.75
CA CYS A 23 -14.27 2.91 -39.02
C CYS A 23 -14.05 4.16 -38.15
N LEU A 24 -15.03 4.51 -37.32
CA LEU A 24 -14.75 5.28 -36.11
C LEU A 24 -13.92 4.35 -35.24
N VAL A 25 -12.62 4.51 -35.40
CA VAL A 25 -11.53 3.94 -34.62
C VAL A 25 -11.96 4.00 -33.16
N SER A 26 -12.48 2.88 -32.64
CA SER A 26 -12.42 2.61 -31.21
C SER A 26 -10.93 2.42 -30.93
N ALA A 27 -10.21 3.54 -30.79
CA ALA A 27 -8.90 3.52 -30.19
C ALA A 27 -9.12 2.83 -28.85
N PRO A 28 -8.49 1.67 -28.57
CA PRO A 28 -8.51 1.15 -27.23
C PRO A 28 -8.02 2.29 -26.35
N GLY A 29 -8.90 2.79 -25.48
CA GLY A 29 -8.54 3.88 -24.60
C GLY A 29 -7.33 3.43 -23.80
N VAL A 30 -6.15 3.96 -24.13
CA VAL A 30 -4.98 3.83 -23.28
C VAL A 30 -5.33 4.63 -22.04
N SER A 31 -5.90 3.96 -21.03
CA SER A 31 -6.09 4.57 -19.72
C SER A 31 -4.69 4.80 -19.15
N ALA A 32 -4.27 6.05 -19.12
CA ALA A 32 -3.07 6.44 -18.38
C ALA A 32 -3.24 6.02 -16.92
N ASN A 33 -2.16 5.56 -16.28
CA ASN A 33 -2.19 5.38 -14.83
C ASN A 33 -2.37 6.76 -14.17
N GLU A 34 -3.31 6.87 -13.25
CA GLU A 34 -3.62 8.13 -12.58
C GLU A 34 -2.88 8.23 -11.25
N ARG A 35 -2.18 9.35 -11.01
CA ARG A 35 -1.57 9.63 -9.72
C ARG A 35 -2.48 10.54 -8.91
N VAL A 36 -2.92 10.07 -7.75
CA VAL A 36 -3.77 10.84 -6.83
C VAL A 36 -3.06 11.04 -5.49
N PRO A 37 -3.24 12.17 -4.79
CA PRO A 37 -2.86 12.26 -3.39
C PRO A 37 -3.49 11.11 -2.61
N SER A 38 -2.74 10.49 -1.71
CA SER A 38 -3.33 9.44 -0.88
C SER A 38 -4.33 10.11 0.07
N GLY A 39 -5.56 9.61 0.11
CA GLY A 39 -6.57 10.02 1.08
C GLY A 39 -6.22 9.62 2.52
N GLY A 40 -5.04 9.01 2.71
CA GLY A 40 -4.69 8.24 3.89
C GLY A 40 -5.17 6.80 3.72
N MET A 41 -4.47 5.89 4.37
CA MET A 41 -4.90 4.50 4.45
C MET A 41 -5.85 4.32 5.64
N PRO A 42 -6.92 3.52 5.51
CA PRO A 42 -7.82 3.14 6.61
C PRO A 42 -7.17 2.07 7.51
N LEU A 43 -5.90 2.30 7.86
CA LEU A 43 -5.02 1.42 8.60
C LEU A 43 -4.41 2.20 9.75
N TYR A 44 -4.33 1.58 10.91
CA TYR A 44 -3.62 2.14 12.06
C TYR A 44 -2.11 1.87 11.98
N ALA A 45 -1.71 0.68 11.56
CA ALA A 45 -0.33 0.21 11.54
C ALA A 45 -0.05 -0.76 10.38
N GLN A 46 1.23 -0.99 10.09
CA GLN A 46 1.70 -2.06 9.19
C GLN A 46 1.76 -3.40 9.93
N LEU A 47 0.62 -3.87 10.45
CA LEU A 47 0.44 -5.21 11.02
C LEU A 47 -0.79 -5.95 10.44
N PRO A 48 -1.25 -5.74 9.19
CA PRO A 48 -2.58 -6.18 8.81
C PRO A 48 -2.70 -7.67 8.45
N CYS A 49 -1.64 -8.45 8.61
CA CYS A 49 -1.68 -9.91 8.50
C CYS A 49 -0.39 -10.53 9.08
N PRO A 50 -0.41 -11.78 9.59
CA PRO A 50 0.77 -12.44 10.15
C PRO A 50 1.95 -12.56 9.19
N ASP A 51 1.69 -12.91 7.92
CA ASP A 51 2.75 -13.07 6.91
C ASP A 51 3.26 -11.72 6.35
N CYS A 52 2.53 -10.64 6.62
CA CYS A 52 2.79 -9.30 6.11
C CYS A 52 3.69 -8.47 7.03
N VAL A 53 3.96 -8.97 8.24
CA VAL A 53 4.77 -8.26 9.24
C VAL A 53 6.21 -8.19 8.74
N GLN A 54 6.81 -7.01 8.81
CA GLN A 54 8.22 -6.85 8.47
C GLN A 54 9.08 -7.21 9.67
N HIS A 55 9.90 -8.24 9.53
CA HIS A 55 10.71 -8.76 10.63
C HIS A 55 12.02 -9.37 10.13
N ASN A 56 12.99 -9.49 11.03
CA ASN A 56 14.12 -10.43 10.91
C ASN A 56 13.91 -11.60 11.90
N ASP A 57 14.94 -12.40 12.16
CA ASP A 57 14.83 -13.56 13.06
C ASP A 57 14.56 -13.16 14.53
N GLU A 58 14.87 -11.92 14.92
CA GLU A 58 14.83 -11.47 16.31
C GLU A 58 13.73 -10.45 16.58
N TRP A 59 13.51 -9.51 15.67
CA TRP A 59 12.66 -8.34 15.85
C TRP A 59 11.66 -8.18 14.70
N ALA A 60 10.41 -7.92 15.04
CA ALA A 60 9.41 -7.35 14.15
C ALA A 60 9.40 -5.82 14.28
N VAL A 61 9.05 -5.14 13.20
CA VAL A 61 8.93 -3.68 13.14
C VAL A 61 7.52 -3.29 12.69
N ILE A 62 6.87 -2.45 13.50
CA ILE A 62 5.46 -2.08 13.35
C ILE A 62 5.35 -0.55 13.32
N PRO A 63 5.48 0.09 12.15
CA PRO A 63 5.19 1.51 12.01
C PRO A 63 3.67 1.77 12.09
N PHE A 64 3.31 2.87 12.74
CA PHE A 64 1.92 3.31 12.84
C PHE A 64 1.67 4.51 11.92
N TYR A 65 0.63 4.43 11.09
CA TYR A 65 0.15 5.51 10.20
C TYR A 65 -0.74 6.53 10.91
N ARG A 66 -1.18 6.16 12.12
CA ARG A 66 -1.99 6.95 13.06
C ARG A 66 -1.36 6.88 14.44
N PRO A 67 -1.62 7.82 15.36
CA PRO A 67 -1.16 7.68 16.74
C PRO A 67 -1.65 6.36 17.37
N PRO A 68 -0.79 5.53 18.00
CA PRO A 68 -1.20 4.28 18.66
C PRO A 68 -2.31 4.49 19.69
N THR A 69 -2.32 5.64 20.37
CA THR A 69 -3.35 6.04 21.34
C THR A 69 -4.75 6.22 20.73
N CYS A 70 -4.86 6.25 19.41
CA CYS A 70 -6.13 6.38 18.71
C CYS A 70 -6.70 5.03 18.23
N VAL A 71 -5.95 3.94 18.39
CA VAL A 71 -6.43 2.60 18.07
C VAL A 71 -7.52 2.21 19.07
N PRO A 72 -8.73 1.80 18.63
CA PRO A 72 -9.73 1.27 19.54
C PRO A 72 -9.20 0.04 20.28
N LEU A 73 -9.45 -0.05 21.58
CA LEU A 73 -8.89 -1.12 22.43
C LEU A 73 -9.27 -2.53 21.96
N ASP A 74 -10.46 -2.67 21.39
CA ASP A 74 -10.99 -3.94 20.88
C ASP A 74 -10.76 -4.15 19.37
N PHE A 75 -10.00 -3.27 18.71
CA PHE A 75 -9.68 -3.46 17.30
C PHE A 75 -8.57 -4.51 17.14
N ASN A 76 -8.84 -5.56 16.37
CA ASN A 76 -7.83 -6.52 15.95
C ASN A 76 -6.89 -5.87 14.92
N LEU A 77 -5.63 -5.64 15.30
CA LEU A 77 -4.59 -5.05 14.45
C LEU A 77 -4.23 -5.92 13.24
N LEU A 78 -4.56 -7.22 13.25
CA LEU A 78 -4.44 -8.12 12.11
C LEU A 78 -5.52 -7.90 11.05
N ASN A 79 -6.48 -6.99 11.27
CA ASN A 79 -7.43 -6.59 10.25
C ASN A 79 -6.85 -5.48 9.36
N TYR A 80 -6.95 -5.66 8.05
CA TYR A 80 -6.42 -4.72 7.05
C TYR A 80 -7.21 -3.41 6.93
N PHE A 81 -8.46 -3.32 7.40
CA PHE A 81 -9.31 -2.17 7.06
C PHE A 81 -10.23 -1.77 8.20
N ASP A 82 -10.18 -0.48 8.57
CA ASP A 82 -11.16 0.18 9.43
C ASP A 82 -11.45 1.61 8.94
N PRO A 83 -12.68 1.94 8.51
CA PRO A 83 -13.06 3.32 8.21
C PRO A 83 -12.85 4.28 9.40
N GLY A 84 -12.94 3.78 10.63
CA GLY A 84 -12.69 4.54 11.85
C GLY A 84 -11.29 5.14 11.93
N ALA A 85 -10.30 4.53 11.27
CA ALA A 85 -8.93 5.03 11.23
C ALA A 85 -8.81 6.42 10.57
N PHE A 86 -9.77 6.84 9.75
CA PHE A 86 -9.80 8.21 9.20
C PHE A 86 -10.13 9.28 10.24
N ALA A 87 -10.83 8.93 11.32
CA ALA A 87 -11.12 9.85 12.42
C ALA A 87 -9.85 10.15 13.26
N CYS A 88 -8.85 9.27 13.20
CA CYS A 88 -7.57 9.47 13.87
C CYS A 88 -6.73 10.52 13.15
N THR A 89 -6.77 11.73 13.68
CA THR A 89 -6.05 12.89 13.15
C THR A 89 -5.14 13.51 14.22
N PRO A 90 -3.98 14.06 13.84
CA PRO A 90 -3.42 14.03 12.48
C PRO A 90 -2.83 12.65 12.10
N PRO A 91 -2.76 12.32 10.79
CA PRO A 91 -1.90 11.24 10.31
C PRO A 91 -0.45 11.40 10.78
N THR A 92 0.28 10.29 10.84
CA THR A 92 1.75 10.31 11.01
C THR A 92 2.46 10.26 9.65
N THR A 93 1.76 9.87 8.59
CA THR A 93 2.26 9.75 7.22
C THR A 93 1.40 10.48 6.20
N THR A 94 1.97 10.76 5.03
CA THR A 94 1.28 11.27 3.85
C THR A 94 1.85 10.61 2.60
N GLY A 95 1.16 10.69 1.47
CA GLY A 95 1.58 9.94 0.29
C GLY A 95 0.80 10.22 -0.97
N PHE A 96 0.99 9.32 -1.93
CA PHE A 96 0.21 9.27 -3.16
C PHE A 96 0.02 7.81 -3.58
N GLU A 97 -1.00 7.62 -4.40
CA GLU A 97 -1.31 6.35 -5.04
C GLU A 97 -1.27 6.51 -6.55
N ILE A 98 -0.92 5.44 -7.25
CA ILE A 98 -1.00 5.33 -8.69
C ILE A 98 -2.01 4.24 -9.02
N TRP A 99 -3.12 4.63 -9.62
CA TRP A 99 -4.22 3.76 -9.97
C TRP A 99 -4.13 3.29 -11.42
N GLY A 100 -4.57 2.05 -11.64
CA GLY A 100 -4.82 1.49 -12.97
C GLY A 100 -6.26 1.00 -13.06
N GLN A 101 -6.52 0.03 -13.93
CA GLN A 101 -7.86 -0.52 -14.18
C GLN A 101 -8.33 -1.55 -13.12
N GLY A 102 -7.83 -1.48 -11.88
CA GLY A 102 -8.05 -2.48 -10.84
C GLY A 102 -8.55 -1.87 -9.52
N PRO A 103 -9.05 -2.71 -8.59
CA PRO A 103 -9.63 -2.25 -7.32
C PRO A 103 -8.59 -1.82 -6.28
N VAL A 104 -7.31 -2.04 -6.55
CA VAL A 104 -6.18 -1.64 -5.70
C VAL A 104 -5.22 -0.75 -6.49
N PRO A 105 -4.53 0.19 -5.83
CA PRO A 105 -3.52 1.01 -6.49
C PRO A 105 -2.36 0.12 -6.97
N LYS A 106 -1.86 0.38 -8.18
CA LYS A 106 -0.64 -0.28 -8.71
C LYS A 106 0.59 0.07 -7.89
N VAL A 107 0.65 1.30 -7.40
CA VAL A 107 1.71 1.77 -6.51
C VAL A 107 1.08 2.59 -5.42
N TRP A 108 1.52 2.39 -4.19
CA TRP A 108 1.28 3.33 -3.11
C TRP A 108 2.60 3.68 -2.45
N GLN A 109 2.77 4.96 -2.16
CA GLN A 109 3.98 5.48 -1.55
C GLN A 109 3.62 6.41 -0.39
N LEU A 110 4.12 6.07 0.80
CA LEU A 110 4.01 6.89 1.99
C LEU A 110 5.36 7.47 2.39
N ARG A 111 5.32 8.65 3.01
CA ARG A 111 6.41 9.26 3.75
C ARG A 111 5.93 9.71 5.13
N GLY A 112 6.81 9.67 6.11
CA GLY A 112 6.54 10.22 7.44
C GLY A 112 6.41 11.75 7.42
N LEU A 113 5.64 12.28 8.37
CA LEU A 113 5.48 13.71 8.64
C LEU A 113 6.43 14.22 9.74
N GLY A 114 7.50 13.47 10.03
CA GLY A 114 8.56 13.83 10.98
C GLY A 114 8.45 13.17 12.36
N ALA A 115 7.34 12.51 12.66
CA ALA A 115 7.15 11.77 13.91
C ALA A 115 6.25 10.54 13.67
N VAL A 116 6.81 9.48 13.10
CA VAL A 116 6.09 8.21 12.89
C VAL A 116 6.36 7.28 14.08
N PRO A 117 5.36 6.91 14.89
CA PRO A 117 5.55 5.91 15.94
C PRO A 117 5.91 4.56 15.31
N VAL A 118 6.90 3.89 15.89
CA VAL A 118 7.37 2.58 15.47
C VAL A 118 7.54 1.72 16.71
N TYR A 119 6.85 0.58 16.74
CA TYR A 119 7.07 -0.43 17.78
C TYR A 119 7.99 -1.52 17.24
N PHE A 120 8.84 -2.04 18.12
CA PHE A 120 9.63 -3.22 17.89
C PHE A 120 9.31 -4.23 18.98
N VAL A 121 9.09 -5.47 18.60
CA VAL A 121 8.81 -6.57 19.51
C VAL A 121 9.59 -7.79 19.04
N ASN A 122 9.95 -8.67 19.96
CA ASN A 122 10.61 -9.93 19.62
C ASN A 122 9.72 -10.73 18.67
N TRP A 123 10.28 -11.20 17.56
CA TRP A 123 9.48 -11.84 16.51
C TRP A 123 8.78 -13.11 16.98
N PRO A 124 9.46 -14.10 17.61
CA PRO A 124 8.79 -15.26 18.20
C PRO A 124 7.66 -14.92 19.17
N GLU A 125 7.82 -13.86 19.96
CA GLU A 125 6.81 -13.40 20.90
C GLU A 125 5.57 -12.84 20.19
N LEU A 126 5.77 -12.01 19.16
CA LEU A 126 4.66 -11.52 18.34
C LEU A 126 3.98 -12.66 17.57
N GLN A 127 4.74 -13.64 17.06
CA GLN A 127 4.15 -14.83 16.42
C GLN A 127 3.24 -15.60 17.38
N ALA A 128 3.64 -15.73 18.64
CA ALA A 128 2.81 -16.36 19.66
C ALA A 128 1.54 -15.55 19.96
N ALA A 129 1.65 -14.21 20.03
CA ALA A 129 0.48 -13.33 20.20
C ALA A 129 -0.50 -13.44 19.01
N MET A 130 0.00 -13.56 17.78
CA MET A 130 -0.84 -13.71 16.58
C MET A 130 -1.49 -15.10 16.44
N ALA A 131 -1.17 -16.07 17.31
CA ALA A 131 -1.51 -17.47 17.10
C ALA A 131 -3.02 -17.76 17.14
N ASP A 132 -3.81 -16.94 17.81
CA ASP A 132 -5.27 -17.04 17.87
C ASP A 132 -5.99 -16.25 16.77
N GLY A 133 -5.23 -15.55 15.91
CA GLY A 133 -5.76 -14.74 14.82
C GLY A 133 -6.20 -13.33 15.21
N GLU A 134 -5.92 -12.89 16.44
CA GLU A 134 -6.16 -11.53 16.88
C GLU A 134 -4.94 -10.96 17.61
N VAL A 135 -4.65 -9.68 17.37
CA VAL A 135 -3.72 -8.92 18.24
C VAL A 135 -4.34 -7.57 18.51
N LYS A 136 -4.68 -7.29 19.77
CA LYS A 136 -5.21 -5.98 20.17
C LYS A 136 -4.08 -5.03 20.55
N ILE A 137 -4.35 -3.72 20.51
CA ILE A 137 -3.33 -2.72 20.90
C ILE A 137 -2.86 -2.92 22.35
N GLY A 138 -3.76 -3.20 23.29
CA GLY A 138 -3.39 -3.44 24.69
C GLY A 138 -2.53 -4.67 24.89
N GLU A 139 -2.75 -5.72 24.10
CA GLU A 139 -1.94 -6.94 24.11
C GLU A 139 -0.54 -6.68 23.53
N LEU A 140 -0.48 -6.08 22.33
CA LEU A 140 0.78 -5.67 21.70
C LEU A 140 1.61 -4.78 22.64
N GLU A 141 0.94 -3.86 23.33
CA GLU A 141 1.56 -2.93 24.27
C GLU A 141 2.00 -3.57 25.60
N SER A 142 1.53 -4.79 25.87
CA SER A 142 1.87 -5.56 27.06
C SER A 142 3.01 -6.57 26.84
N LEU A 143 3.43 -6.78 25.60
CA LEU A 143 4.52 -7.71 25.24
C LEU A 143 5.83 -7.32 25.98
N PRO A 144 6.41 -8.21 26.82
CA PRO A 144 7.66 -7.95 27.54
C PRO A 144 8.82 -7.37 26.72
N SER A 145 8.96 -7.74 25.45
CA SER A 145 10.06 -7.26 24.60
C SER A 145 9.82 -5.90 23.95
N LEU A 146 8.64 -5.29 24.15
CA LEU A 146 8.25 -4.07 23.45
C LEU A 146 9.26 -2.93 23.64
N LEU A 147 9.80 -2.48 22.52
CA LEU A 147 10.52 -1.22 22.39
C LEU A 147 9.68 -0.24 21.59
N ARG A 148 9.50 0.96 22.12
CA ARG A 148 8.79 2.06 21.46
C ARG A 148 9.81 3.06 20.92
N GLY A 149 9.54 3.58 19.73
CA GLY A 149 10.36 4.60 19.12
C GLY A 149 9.57 5.53 18.22
N THR A 150 10.24 6.59 17.79
CA THR A 150 9.71 7.56 16.83
C THR A 150 10.69 7.72 15.68
N ALA A 151 10.23 7.43 14.47
CA ALA A 151 10.99 7.67 13.25
C ALA A 151 10.86 9.13 12.81
N ALA A 152 12.00 9.82 12.73
CA ALA A 152 12.12 11.15 12.14
C ALA A 152 12.09 11.08 10.60
N SER A 153 12.54 9.96 10.03
CA SER A 153 12.47 9.67 8.60
C SER A 153 11.76 8.34 8.38
N TYR A 154 10.71 8.36 7.57
CA TYR A 154 9.97 7.16 7.17
C TYR A 154 9.63 7.23 5.69
N LYS A 155 9.84 6.13 4.97
CA LYS A 155 9.38 5.95 3.59
C LYS A 155 8.91 4.52 3.43
N GLN A 156 7.75 4.36 2.82
CA GLN A 156 7.23 3.07 2.42
C GLN A 156 6.77 3.15 0.97
N THR A 157 6.98 2.08 0.23
CA THR A 157 6.49 1.95 -1.14
C THR A 157 6.06 0.53 -1.33
N ALA A 158 4.81 0.30 -1.75
CA ALA A 158 4.47 -0.98 -2.32
C ALA A 158 3.97 -0.87 -3.75
N ARG A 159 4.26 -1.93 -4.47
CA ARG A 159 3.91 -2.13 -5.86
C ARG A 159 3.11 -3.41 -5.95
N ASN A 160 1.90 -3.28 -6.48
CA ASN A 160 0.99 -4.38 -6.72
C ASN A 160 1.03 -4.75 -8.20
N GLU A 161 1.01 -6.05 -8.51
CA GLU A 161 0.69 -6.55 -9.84
C GLU A 161 -0.60 -7.36 -9.74
N GLY A 162 -1.62 -7.00 -10.52
CA GLY A 162 -2.92 -7.67 -10.49
C GLY A 162 -3.81 -7.27 -9.32
N ALA A 163 -4.83 -8.10 -9.04
CA ALA A 163 -5.94 -7.72 -8.16
C ALA A 163 -5.56 -7.65 -6.68
N LEU A 164 -4.61 -8.45 -6.19
CA LEU A 164 -4.29 -8.56 -4.75
C LEU A 164 -2.84 -8.98 -4.41
N SER A 165 -1.94 -9.12 -5.39
CA SER A 165 -0.55 -9.53 -5.13
C SER A 165 0.36 -8.32 -4.96
N ILE A 166 0.80 -8.08 -3.72
CA ILE A 166 1.96 -7.21 -3.46
C ILE A 166 3.18 -7.90 -4.07
N VAL A 167 3.80 -7.27 -5.05
CA VAL A 167 5.01 -7.81 -5.68
C VAL A 167 6.24 -7.31 -4.95
N VAL A 168 6.21 -6.08 -4.45
CA VAL A 168 7.28 -5.52 -3.64
C VAL A 168 6.70 -4.61 -2.57
N LEU A 169 7.11 -4.78 -1.31
CA LEU A 169 6.95 -3.81 -0.23
C LEU A 169 8.32 -3.38 0.27
N GLN A 170 8.66 -2.10 0.11
CA GLN A 170 9.89 -1.50 0.63
C GLN A 170 9.55 -0.57 1.79
N MET A 171 10.30 -0.68 2.87
CA MET A 171 10.20 0.21 4.02
C MET A 171 11.59 0.65 4.50
N ILE A 172 11.72 1.95 4.76
CA ILE A 172 12.88 2.54 5.41
C ILE A 172 12.37 3.40 6.56
N ALA A 173 12.89 3.16 7.77
CA ALA A 173 12.58 3.95 8.95
C ALA A 173 13.86 4.25 9.76
N ARG A 174 14.02 5.50 10.20
CA ARG A 174 15.16 5.92 11.02
C ARG A 174 14.69 6.85 12.11
N GLY A 175 15.16 6.64 13.33
CA GLY A 175 14.66 7.37 14.49
C GLY A 175 15.37 7.06 15.79
N VAL A 176 14.64 7.30 16.87
CA VAL A 176 15.10 7.08 18.25
C VAL A 176 14.07 6.26 19.02
N LEU A 177 14.55 5.36 19.85
CA LEU A 177 13.79 4.63 20.84
C LEU A 177 13.56 5.52 22.08
N GLU A 178 12.55 5.19 22.88
CA GLU A 178 12.25 5.89 24.14
C GLU A 178 13.38 5.79 25.17
N ASP A 179 14.20 4.74 25.08
CA ASP A 179 15.39 4.56 25.92
C ASP A 179 16.62 5.37 25.46
N GLY A 180 16.48 6.15 24.38
CA GLY A 180 17.52 7.03 23.84
C GLY A 180 18.42 6.43 22.77
N ARG A 181 18.36 5.11 22.53
CA ARG A 181 19.08 4.50 21.39
C ARG A 181 18.52 4.97 20.06
N SER A 182 19.36 5.05 19.05
CA SER A 182 18.93 5.24 17.66
C SER A 182 18.51 3.92 17.02
N PHE A 183 17.65 3.97 16.02
CA PHE A 183 17.33 2.83 15.18
C PHE A 183 17.41 3.13 13.68
N ASP A 184 17.79 2.11 12.91
CA ASP A 184 17.77 2.09 11.45
C ASP A 184 17.09 0.80 10.97
N VAL A 185 16.08 0.96 10.12
CA VAL A 185 15.31 -0.13 9.52
C VAL A 185 15.35 0.01 8.02
N GLU A 186 15.72 -1.07 7.35
CA GLU A 186 15.61 -1.26 5.91
C GLU A 186 14.97 -2.63 5.68
N SER A 187 13.80 -2.66 5.05
CA SER A 187 13.07 -3.89 4.76
C SER A 187 12.57 -3.91 3.34
N VAL A 188 12.71 -5.05 2.67
CA VAL A 188 12.12 -5.33 1.38
C VAL A 188 11.45 -6.70 1.42
N ALA A 189 10.16 -6.75 1.13
CA ALA A 189 9.42 -8.00 0.91
C ALA A 189 9.11 -8.17 -0.58
N HIS A 190 9.28 -9.39 -1.09
CA HIS A 190 9.12 -9.74 -2.50
C HIS A 190 8.11 -10.87 -2.73
N GLY A 191 7.27 -10.70 -3.75
CA GLY A 191 6.45 -11.74 -4.36
C GLY A 191 5.29 -12.25 -3.50
N PRO A 192 4.52 -13.22 -4.02
CA PRO A 192 3.39 -13.81 -3.31
C PRO A 192 3.80 -14.62 -2.07
N ASP A 193 5.05 -15.13 -2.07
CA ASP A 193 5.62 -15.88 -0.94
C ASP A 193 6.18 -14.95 0.15
N LEU A 194 6.06 -13.62 -0.03
CA LEU A 194 6.54 -12.58 0.88
C LEU A 194 7.96 -12.87 1.40
N ARG A 195 8.90 -13.21 0.51
CA ARG A 195 10.30 -13.34 0.92
C ARG A 195 10.78 -11.98 1.39
N GLN A 196 11.14 -11.89 2.66
CA GLN A 196 11.54 -10.62 3.27
C GLN A 196 13.02 -10.60 3.59
N GLU A 197 13.66 -9.48 3.25
CA GLU A 197 14.99 -9.11 3.72
C GLU A 197 14.82 -7.88 4.60
N THR A 198 14.92 -8.07 5.92
CA THR A 198 14.76 -7.00 6.90
C THR A 198 16.02 -6.86 7.72
N ARG A 199 16.54 -5.64 7.77
CA ARG A 199 17.64 -5.25 8.64
C ARG A 199 17.12 -4.24 9.66
N ILE A 200 17.26 -4.57 10.94
CA ILE A 200 16.94 -3.70 12.07
C ILE A 200 18.21 -3.55 12.89
N ILE A 201 18.65 -2.31 13.12
CA ILE A 201 19.84 -2.00 13.90
C ILE A 201 19.48 -1.00 14.98
N PHE A 202 19.81 -1.31 16.22
CA PHE A 202 19.77 -0.38 17.35
C PHE A 202 21.21 0.06 17.69
N ARG A 203 21.44 1.37 17.94
CA ARG A 203 22.75 1.91 18.32
C ARG A 203 22.64 2.92 19.44
#